data_AF-A0A7Y3VCN1-F1
#
_entry.id   AF-A0A7Y3VCN1-F1
#
_cell.length_a   1.000
_cell.length_b   1.000
_cell.length_c   1.000
_cell.angle_alpha   90.00
_cell.angle_beta   90.00
_cell.angle_gamma   90.00
#
_symmetry.space_group_name_H-M   'P 1'
#
loop_
_entity.id
_entity.type
_entity.pdbx_description
1 polymer ?
#
loop_
_entity_poly.entity_id
_entity_poly.type
_entity_poly.pdbx_seq_one_letter_code
_entity_poly.pdbx_strand_id
1 'polypeptide(L)'
;MITLVFTLILLFGLGSKLAIPIARLLLLALLLVGLSLQAGFHMVFVLICLFIAAPVLSHWKAQPWTKISFMFCVLGPCLLNLWLIFVHTPPA
;
A
#
# COMPACT_ATOMS: atom_id res chain seq x y z
N MET A 1 9.89 4.87 -10.60
CA MET A 1 8.77 4.37 -11.45
C MET A 1 8.61 2.86 -11.39
N ILE A 2 9.67 2.06 -11.59
CA ILE A 2 9.60 0.58 -11.52
C ILE A 2 8.97 0.07 -10.21
N THR A 3 9.35 0.64 -9.07
CA THR A 3 8.85 0.25 -7.74
C THR A 3 7.35 0.45 -7.59
N LEU A 4 6.81 1.51 -8.19
CA LEU A 4 5.37 1.81 -8.17
C LEU A 4 4.61 0.76 -8.98
N VAL A 5 5.11 0.41 -10.16
CA VAL A 5 4.51 -0.63 -11.01
C VAL A 5 4.47 -1.96 -10.28
N PHE A 6 5.57 -2.38 -9.65
CA PHE A 6 5.59 -3.60 -8.83
C PHE A 6 4.63 -3.55 -7.64
N THR A 7 4.52 -2.39 -6.98
CA THR A 7 3.60 -2.21 -5.85
C THR A 7 2.15 -2.34 -6.30
N LEU A 8 1.80 -1.77 -7.45
CA LEU A 8 0.47 -1.92 -8.04
C LEU A 8 0.19 -3.39 -8.43
N ILE A 9 1.14 -4.07 -9.08
CA ILE A 9 0.97 -5.48 -9.44
C ILE A 9 0.73 -6.33 -8.19
N LEU A 10 1.49 -6.13 -7.12
CA LEU A 10 1.29 -6.84 -5.86
C LEU A 10 -0.04 -6.47 -5.21
N LEU A 11 -0.43 -5.19 -5.22
CA LEU A 11 -1.71 -4.72 -4.68
C LEU A 11 -2.89 -5.42 -5.38
N PHE A 12 -2.89 -5.43 -6.71
CA PHE A 12 -3.95 -6.07 -7.50
C PHE A 12 -3.90 -7.59 -7.40
N GLY A 13 -2.71 -8.20 -7.45
CA GLY A 13 -2.54 -9.65 -7.32
C GLY A 13 -3.01 -10.17 -5.96
N LEU A 14 -2.56 -9.55 -4.87
CA LEU A 14 -2.99 -9.88 -3.51
C LEU A 14 -4.46 -9.54 -3.30
N GLY A 15 -4.90 -8.35 -3.72
CA GLY A 15 -6.28 -7.92 -3.59
C GLY A 15 -7.27 -8.86 -4.26
N SER A 16 -6.95 -9.32 -5.47
CA SER A 16 -7.72 -10.34 -6.19
C SER A 16 -7.74 -11.67 -5.43
N LYS A 17 -6.58 -12.11 -4.93
CA LYS A 17 -6.47 -13.34 -4.15
C LYS A 17 -7.28 -13.28 -2.85
N LEU A 18 -7.38 -12.11 -2.22
CA LEU A 18 -8.15 -11.85 -0.99
C LEU A 18 -9.63 -11.53 -1.24
N ALA A 19 -10.10 -11.55 -2.50
CA ALA A 19 -11.46 -11.14 -2.87
C ALA A 19 -11.83 -9.74 -2.33
N ILE A 20 -10.88 -8.81 -2.35
CA ILE A 20 -11.11 -7.41 -2.02
C ILE A 20 -11.86 -6.75 -3.19
N PRO A 21 -12.89 -5.94 -2.95
CA PRO A 21 -13.63 -5.27 -4.02
C PRO A 21 -12.69 -4.40 -4.86
N ILE A 22 -12.78 -4.55 -6.18
CA ILE A 22 -11.93 -3.86 -7.16
C ILE A 22 -11.99 -2.34 -6.97
N ALA A 23 -13.16 -1.79 -6.63
CA ALA A 23 -13.32 -0.36 -6.34
C ALA A 23 -12.37 0.14 -5.23
N ARG A 24 -12.15 -0.65 -4.17
CA ARG A 24 -11.21 -0.28 -3.10
C ARG A 24 -9.76 -0.39 -3.55
N LEU A 25 -9.42 -1.42 -4.33
CA LEU A 25 -8.06 -1.56 -4.89
C LEU A 25 -7.72 -0.40 -5.82
N LEU A 26 -8.68 0.01 -6.65
CA LEU A 26 -8.53 1.12 -7.57
C LEU A 26 -8.34 2.45 -6.82
N LEU A 27 -9.11 2.66 -5.75
CA LEU A 27 -8.97 3.84 -4.89
C LEU A 27 -7.61 3.89 -4.19
N LEU A 28 -7.11 2.76 -3.67
CA LEU A 28 -5.77 2.68 -3.08
C LEU A 28 -4.66 2.89 -4.12
N ALA A 29 -4.81 2.32 -5.32
CA ALA A 29 -3.88 2.53 -6.42
C ALA A 29 -3.81 4.02 -6.82
N LEU A 30 -4.96 4.69 -6.96
CA LEU A 30 -5.03 6.12 -7.25
C LEU A 30 -4.36 6.95 -6.16
N LEU A 31 -4.60 6.62 -4.90
CA LEU A 31 -3.99 7.29 -3.76
C LEU A 31 -2.47 7.12 -3.77
N LEU A 32 -1.97 5.91 -4.01
CA LEU A 32 -0.54 5.65 -4.16
C LEU A 32 0.07 6.46 -5.31
N VAL A 33 -0.57 6.46 -6.47
CA VAL A 33 -0.09 7.21 -7.64
C VAL A 33 -0.05 8.71 -7.34
N GLY A 34 -1.10 9.27 -6.74
CA GLY A 34 -1.15 10.68 -6.33
C GLY A 34 -0.03 11.03 -5.35
N LEU A 35 0.16 10.22 -4.30
CA LEU A 35 1.25 10.41 -3.33
C LEU A 35 2.63 10.30 -3.99
N SER A 36 2.82 9.34 -4.89
CA SER A 36 4.09 9.18 -5.63
C SER A 36 4.47 10.40 -6.45
N LEU A 37 3.48 11.05 -7.06
CA LEU A 37 3.66 12.25 -7.88
C LEU A 37 3.92 13.49 -7.03
N GLN A 38 3.27 13.60 -5.87
CA GLN A 38 3.26 14.82 -5.11
C GLN A 38 4.46 14.99 -4.16
N ALA A 39 5.08 13.91 -3.68
CA ALA A 39 6.14 14.04 -2.68
C ALA A 39 7.37 13.14 -2.90
N GLY A 40 7.57 12.61 -4.10
CA GLY A 40 8.71 11.71 -4.36
C GLY A 40 8.71 10.49 -3.44
N PHE A 41 7.52 9.97 -3.11
CA PHE A 41 7.33 8.91 -2.12
C PHE A 41 8.20 7.69 -2.43
N HIS A 42 8.96 7.24 -1.43
CA HIS A 42 9.66 5.97 -1.47
C HIS A 42 8.68 4.80 -1.33
N MET A 43 8.10 4.40 -2.47
CA MET A 43 7.20 3.23 -2.61
C MET A 43 7.84 1.89 -2.20
N VAL A 44 9.15 1.87 -2.01
CA VAL A 44 9.92 0.72 -1.53
C VAL A 44 9.35 0.18 -0.22
N PHE A 45 8.98 1.05 0.72
CA PHE A 45 8.42 0.63 2.01
C PHE A 45 7.07 -0.07 1.87
N VAL A 46 6.18 0.49 1.05
CA VAL A 46 4.86 -0.12 0.78
C VAL A 46 5.03 -1.48 0.10
N LEU A 47 5.96 -1.58 -0.85
CA LEU A 47 6.30 -2.81 -1.53
C LEU A 47 6.81 -3.89 -0.55
N ILE A 48 7.75 -3.54 0.33
CA ILE A 48 8.30 -4.45 1.34
C ILE A 48 7.20 -4.92 2.30
N CYS A 49 6.36 -4.00 2.80
CA CYS A 49 5.22 -4.33 3.65
C CYS A 49 4.26 -5.30 2.96
N LEU A 50 3.90 -5.06 1.69
CA LEU A 50 3.06 -5.99 0.93
C LEU A 50 3.74 -7.34 0.74
N PHE A 51 5.04 -7.37 0.47
CA PHE A 51 5.77 -8.60 0.20
C PHE A 51 5.88 -9.48 1.45
N ILE A 52 6.19 -8.89 2.61
CA ILE A 52 6.24 -9.60 3.89
C ILE A 52 4.84 -10.04 4.33
N ALA A 53 3.83 -9.19 4.12
CA ALA A 53 2.46 -9.52 4.48
C ALA A 53 1.81 -10.52 3.51
N ALA A 54 2.27 -10.63 2.26
CA ALA A 54 1.72 -11.50 1.23
C ALA A 54 1.50 -12.96 1.69
N PRO A 55 2.50 -13.68 2.24
CA PRO A 55 2.32 -15.05 2.70
C PRO A 55 1.30 -15.13 3.85
N VAL A 56 1.35 -14.19 4.80
CA VAL A 56 0.42 -14.14 5.94
C VAL A 56 -1.00 -13.89 5.45
N LEU A 57 -1.20 -12.90 4.59
CA LEU A 57 -2.51 -12.56 4.02
C LEU A 57 -3.07 -13.70 3.16
N SER A 58 -2.22 -14.43 2.44
CA SER A 58 -2.64 -15.58 1.65
C SER A 58 -3.03 -16.79 2.51
N HIS A 59 -2.34 -17.00 3.64
CA HIS A 59 -2.64 -18.10 4.57
C HIS A 59 -3.94 -17.85 5.35
N TRP A 60 -4.24 -16.59 5.67
CA TRP A 60 -5.41 -16.20 6.48
C TRP A 60 -6.59 -15.70 5.63
N LYS A 61 -6.67 -16.07 4.34
CA LYS A 61 -7.67 -15.56 3.38
C LYS A 61 -9.13 -15.64 3.87
N ALA A 62 -9.48 -16.65 4.66
CA ALA A 62 -10.85 -16.86 5.16
C ALA A 62 -11.25 -15.94 6.33
N GLN A 63 -10.30 -15.27 6.97
CA GLN A 63 -10.56 -14.41 8.13
C GLN A 63 -10.93 -12.98 7.71
N PRO A 64 -11.90 -12.33 8.39
CA PRO A 64 -12.31 -10.96 8.08
C PRO A 64 -11.20 -9.94 8.39
N TRP A 65 -10.33 -10.25 9.35
CA TRP A 65 -9.19 -9.43 9.77
C TRP A 65 -8.16 -9.22 8.66
N THR A 66 -8.07 -10.14 7.71
CA THR A 66 -7.09 -10.15 6.63
C THR A 66 -7.27 -8.96 5.68
N LYS A 67 -8.52 -8.52 5.48
CA LYS A 67 -8.83 -7.31 4.69
C LYS A 67 -8.37 -6.04 5.40
N ILE A 68 -8.53 -5.99 6.73
CA ILE A 68 -8.12 -4.87 7.57
C ILE A 68 -6.59 -4.80 7.59
N SER A 69 -5.91 -5.93 7.82
CA SER A 69 -4.45 -6.00 7.78
C SER A 69 -3.87 -5.62 6.42
N PHE A 70 -4.51 -6.03 5.32
CA PHE A 70 -4.10 -5.58 3.98
C PHE A 70 -4.20 -4.06 3.83
N MET A 71 -5.31 -3.45 4.25
CA MET A 71 -5.44 -2.00 4.22
C MET A 71 -4.38 -1.33 5.09
N PHE A 72 -4.10 -1.88 6.26
CA PHE A 72 -3.08 -1.35 7.17
C PHE A 72 -1.66 -1.45 6.60
N CYS A 73 -1.34 -2.54 5.89
CA CYS A 73 -0.06 -2.70 5.21
C CYS A 73 0.17 -1.70 4.07
N VAL A 74 -0.90 -1.14 3.51
CA VAL A 74 -0.80 -0.11 2.45
C VAL A 74 -0.87 1.30 3.08
N LEU A 75 -1.85 1.56 3.95
CA LEU A 75 -2.06 2.86 4.60
C LEU A 75 -0.99 3.19 5.63
N GLY A 76 -0.51 2.21 6.40
CA GLY A 76 0.51 2.40 7.43
C GLY A 76 1.78 3.07 6.90
N PRO A 77 2.46 2.48 5.89
CA PRO A 77 3.63 3.13 5.29
C PRO A 77 3.29 4.44 4.58
N CYS A 78 2.09 4.60 4.01
CA CYS A 78 1.66 5.89 3.46
C CYS A 78 1.55 6.98 4.55
N LEU A 79 0.91 6.68 5.68
CA LEU A 79 0.74 7.61 6.81
C LEU A 79 2.08 7.94 7.47
N LEU A 80 2.93 6.93 7.71
CA LEU A 80 4.26 7.12 8.27
C LEU A 80 5.12 8.04 7.39
N ASN A 81 5.04 7.84 6.08
CA ASN A 81 5.83 8.62 5.12
C ASN A 81 5.27 10.04 4.95
N LEU A 82 3.93 10.20 4.97
CA LEU A 82 3.29 11.51 5.01
C LEU A 82 3.64 12.29 6.29
N TRP A 83 3.69 11.60 7.43
CA TRP A 83 4.19 12.15 8.71
C TRP A 83 5.66 12.56 8.61
N LEU A 84 6.52 11.71 8.04
CA LEU A 84 7.94 12.01 7.86
C LEU A 84 8.14 13.24 6.97
N ILE A 85 7.39 13.36 5.87
CA ILE A 85 7.41 14.54 5.01
C ILE A 85 6.99 15.76 5.83
N PHE A 86 5.83 15.72 6.50
CA PHE A 86 5.33 16.87 7.28
C PHE A 86 6.28 17.30 8.40
N VAL A 87 6.95 16.37 9.08
CA VAL A 87 7.90 16.65 10.16
C VAL A 87 9.26 17.11 9.66
N HIS A 88 9.75 16.58 8.52
CA HIS A 88 11.09 16.89 8.01
C HIS A 88 11.11 17.94 6.90
N THR A 89 9.96 18.40 6.39
CA THR A 89 9.90 19.63 5.59
C THR A 89 9.71 20.82 6.53
N PRO A 90 10.72 21.69 6.72
CA PRO A 90 10.51 22.92 7.48
C PRO A 90 9.42 23.76 6.80
N PRO A 91 8.55 24.44 7.57
CA PRO A 91 7.69 25.47 6.99
C PRO A 91 8.61 26.53 6.38
N ALA A 92 8.40 26.81 5.09
CA ALA A 92 9.04 27.93 4.40
C ALA A 92 8.54 29.27 4.97
#